data_AF-A0ABD3FYZ0-F1
#
_entry.id   AF-A0ABD3FYZ0-F1
#
_cell.length_a   1.000
_cell.length_b   1.000
_cell.length_c   1.000
_cell.angle_alpha   90.00
_cell.angle_beta   90.00
_cell.angle_gamma   90.00
#
_symmetry.space_group_name_H-M   'P 1'
#
loop_
_entity.id
_entity.type
_entity.pdbx_description
1 polymer ?
#
loop_
_entity_poly.entity_id
_entity_poly.type
_entity_poly.pdbx_seq_one_letter_code
_entity_poly.pdbx_strand_id
1 'polypeptide(L)'
;MSATSPVYSEFLLQSQCGYRSKRCDRTRSFKKNGELHRFCDYHRMKANINQRRVDQRRREMTQKQTAGSISPRSTQDATFLPSASWCEDLDPKDLEYLQLLLEEDGEVDHQNKEEP
;
A
#
# COMPACT_ATOMS: atom_id res chain seq x y z
N MET A 1 15.38 -14.26 -46.61
CA MET A 1 13.93 -14.05 -46.43
C MET A 1 13.54 -14.45 -45.02
N SER A 2 13.02 -13.53 -44.20
CA SER A 2 12.21 -13.85 -43.02
C SER A 2 11.48 -12.58 -42.61
N ALA A 3 10.32 -12.34 -43.21
CA ALA A 3 9.42 -11.29 -42.78
C ALA A 3 8.77 -11.76 -41.47
N THR A 4 9.21 -11.21 -40.33
CA THR A 4 8.55 -11.43 -39.05
C THR A 4 7.19 -10.74 -39.11
N SER A 5 6.13 -11.54 -39.27
CA SER A 5 4.76 -11.06 -39.39
C SER A 5 4.39 -10.22 -38.15
N PRO A 6 3.81 -9.01 -38.31
CA PRO A 6 3.54 -8.08 -37.20
C PRO A 6 2.66 -8.70 -36.11
N VAL A 7 1.78 -9.64 -36.49
CA VAL A 7 0.90 -10.38 -35.59
C VAL A 7 1.66 -11.21 -34.53
N TYR A 8 2.83 -11.76 -34.88
CA TYR A 8 3.65 -12.53 -33.94
C TYR A 8 4.39 -11.64 -32.94
N SER A 9 4.74 -10.40 -33.32
CA SER A 9 5.41 -9.48 -32.40
C SER A 9 4.51 -9.05 -31.24
N GLU A 10 3.23 -8.78 -31.50
CA GLU A 10 2.27 -8.35 -30.49
C GLU A 10 1.99 -9.46 -29.46
N PHE A 11 1.83 -10.70 -29.94
CA PHE A 11 1.65 -11.87 -29.09
C PHE A 11 2.85 -12.13 -28.17
N LEU A 12 4.07 -11.91 -28.66
CA LEU A 12 5.29 -12.01 -27.84
C LEU A 12 5.35 -10.94 -26.75
N LEU A 13 4.91 -9.71 -27.02
CA LEU A 13 4.85 -8.67 -25.98
C LEU A 13 3.77 -8.97 -24.93
N GLN A 14 2.59 -9.47 -25.33
CA GLN A 14 1.52 -9.81 -24.39
C GLN A 14 1.84 -11.04 -23.52
N SER A 15 2.65 -11.97 -24.02
CA SER A 15 3.07 -13.15 -23.29
C SER A 15 4.27 -12.92 -22.35
N GLN A 16 4.97 -11.79 -22.43
CA GLN A 16 6.11 -11.48 -21.57
C GLN A 16 5.70 -11.05 -20.15
N CYS A 17 6.55 -11.42 -19.19
CA CYS A 17 6.39 -11.06 -17.78
C CYS A 17 6.37 -9.54 -17.56
N GLY A 18 5.32 -9.03 -16.91
CA GLY A 18 5.12 -7.61 -16.62
C GLY A 18 5.93 -7.06 -15.42
N TYR A 19 7.16 -7.53 -15.22
CA TYR A 19 8.04 -7.03 -14.15
C TYR A 19 8.58 -5.64 -14.53
N ARG A 20 8.34 -4.63 -13.68
CA ARG A 20 8.59 -3.22 -14.02
C ARG A 20 10.05 -2.77 -13.83
N SER A 21 10.75 -3.31 -12.82
CA SER A 21 12.08 -2.82 -12.47
C SER A 21 13.16 -3.23 -13.48
N LYS A 22 13.08 -4.44 -14.02
CA LYS A 22 13.97 -4.93 -15.09
C LYS A 22 13.14 -5.66 -16.13
N ARG A 23 13.48 -5.50 -17.41
CA ARG A 23 12.84 -6.28 -18.49
C ARG A 23 13.08 -7.77 -18.26
N CYS A 24 12.04 -8.56 -18.50
CA CYS A 24 12.03 -9.99 -18.23
C CYS A 24 11.45 -10.71 -19.45
N ASP A 25 12.30 -11.46 -20.14
CA ASP A 25 11.93 -12.12 -21.41
C ASP A 25 11.20 -13.46 -21.20
N ARG A 26 11.10 -13.92 -19.95
CA ARG A 26 10.30 -15.10 -19.60
C ARG A 26 8.81 -14.84 -19.81
N THR A 27 8.13 -15.89 -20.26
CA THR A 27 6.68 -15.90 -20.46
C THR A 27 5.91 -15.82 -19.15
N ARG A 28 4.69 -15.29 -19.21
CA ARG A 28 3.73 -15.28 -18.12
C ARG A 28 3.32 -16.70 -17.76
N SER A 29 3.28 -16.99 -16.46
CA SER A 29 2.80 -18.29 -15.97
C SER A 29 1.27 -18.38 -16.05
N PHE A 30 0.71 -19.59 -16.06
CA PHE A 30 -0.75 -19.80 -16.03
C PHE A 30 -1.27 -19.96 -14.59
N LYS A 31 -2.46 -19.41 -14.35
CA LYS A 31 -3.30 -19.71 -13.18
C LYS A 31 -3.96 -21.09 -13.37
N LYS A 32 -4.50 -21.66 -12.28
CA LYS A 32 -5.28 -22.91 -12.33
C LYS A 32 -6.53 -22.82 -13.22
N ASN A 33 -7.10 -21.63 -13.38
CA ASN A 33 -8.26 -21.37 -14.23
C ASN A 33 -7.89 -21.16 -15.72
N GLY A 34 -6.61 -21.30 -16.10
CA GLY A 34 -6.15 -21.13 -17.48
C GLY A 34 -5.82 -19.69 -17.88
N GLU A 35 -6.05 -18.69 -17.02
CA GLU A 35 -5.66 -17.30 -17.31
C GLU A 35 -4.16 -17.06 -17.08
N LEU A 36 -3.57 -16.13 -17.82
CA LEU A 36 -2.18 -15.72 -17.59
C LEU A 36 -2.06 -14.88 -16.31
N HIS A 37 -1.09 -15.23 -15.47
CA HIS A 37 -0.58 -14.34 -14.44
C HIS A 37 0.10 -13.13 -15.05
N ARG A 38 0.22 -12.05 -14.28
CA ARG A 38 0.99 -10.86 -14.67
C ARG A 38 2.50 -11.12 -14.77
N PHE A 39 3.01 -12.12 -14.05
CA PHE A 39 4.43 -12.42 -13.93
C PHE A 39 4.74 -13.84 -14.41
N CYS A 40 6.01 -14.09 -14.74
CA CYS A 40 6.56 -15.44 -14.89
C CYS A 40 6.69 -16.14 -13.54
N ASP A 41 6.91 -17.46 -13.55
CA ASP A 41 7.03 -18.28 -12.34
C ASP A 41 8.14 -17.80 -11.41
N TYR A 42 9.30 -17.46 -11.97
CA TYR A 42 10.42 -16.91 -11.22
C TYR A 42 10.03 -15.65 -10.42
N HIS A 43 9.35 -14.70 -11.06
CA HIS A 43 8.95 -13.46 -10.40
C HIS A 43 7.76 -13.66 -9.45
N ARG A 44 6.86 -14.61 -9.72
CA ARG A 44 5.83 -15.02 -8.75
C ARG A 44 6.45 -15.56 -7.47
N MET A 45 7.43 -16.46 -7.59
CA MET A 45 8.13 -17.02 -6.43
C MET A 45 8.83 -15.92 -5.64
N LYS A 46 9.54 -15.02 -6.31
CA LYS A 46 10.22 -13.90 -5.66
C LYS A 46 9.25 -12.94 -4.97
N ALA A 47 8.10 -12.66 -5.59
CA ALA A 47 7.04 -11.86 -4.97
C ALA A 47 6.48 -12.54 -3.72
N ASN A 48 6.24 -13.84 -3.74
CA ASN A 48 5.78 -14.59 -2.57
C ASN A 48 6.79 -14.54 -1.42
N ILE A 49 8.09 -14.70 -1.72
CA ILE A 49 9.15 -14.59 -0.71
C ILE A 49 9.18 -13.18 -0.12
N ASN A 50 9.09 -12.14 -0.97
CA ASN A 50 9.06 -10.76 -0.51
C ASN A 50 7.82 -10.46 0.34
N GLN A 51 6.65 -10.97 -0.06
CA GLN A 51 5.41 -10.84 0.71
C GLN A 51 5.58 -11.46 2.10
N ARG A 52 6.05 -12.71 2.19
CA ARG A 52 6.32 -13.37 3.48
C ARG A 52 7.30 -12.56 4.35
N ARG A 53 8.36 -12.01 3.76
CA ARG A 53 9.34 -11.18 4.47
C ARG A 53 8.75 -9.85 4.96
N VAL A 54 7.87 -9.22 4.19
CA VAL A 54 7.17 -7.99 4.59
C VAL A 54 6.18 -8.29 5.71
N ASP A 55 5.40 -9.38 5.57
CA ASP A 55 4.43 -9.81 6.57
C ASP A 55 5.10 -10.19 7.89
N GLN A 56 6.24 -10.89 7.83
CA GLN A 56 7.04 -11.20 9.00
C GLN A 56 7.51 -9.93 9.71
N ARG A 57 8.09 -8.97 8.98
CA ARG A 57 8.50 -7.68 9.56
C ARG A 57 7.33 -6.92 10.18
N ARG A 58 6.16 -6.95 9.53
CA ARG A 58 4.93 -6.35 10.09
C ARG A 58 4.54 -7.03 11.40
N ARG A 59 4.54 -8.36 11.46
CA ARG A 59 4.24 -9.13 12.68
C ARG A 59 5.23 -8.82 13.80
N GLU A 60 6.52 -8.72 13.51
CA GLU A 60 7.55 -8.37 14.48
C GLU A 60 7.37 -6.94 15.01
N MET A 61 7.01 -5.97 14.15
CA MET A 61 6.68 -4.61 14.59
C MET A 61 5.43 -4.57 15.46
N THR A 62 4.36 -5.25 15.05
CA THR A 62 3.13 -5.34 15.85
C THR A 62 3.39 -6.03 17.19
N GLN A 63 4.15 -7.14 17.24
CA GLN A 63 4.48 -7.80 18.51
C GLN A 63 5.25 -6.91 19.49
N LYS A 64 6.15 -6.05 18.99
CA LYS A 64 6.84 -5.06 19.83
C LYS A 64 5.90 -3.98 20.37
N GLN A 65 4.85 -3.64 19.62
CA GLN A 65 3.81 -2.69 20.04
C GLN A 65 2.75 -3.35 20.95
N THR A 66 2.45 -4.63 20.77
CA THR A 66 1.40 -5.36 21.50
C THR A 66 1.92 -6.14 22.71
N ALA A 67 3.19 -6.02 23.10
CA ALA A 67 3.68 -6.58 24.37
C ALA A 67 3.00 -5.93 25.62
N GLY A 68 2.19 -4.87 25.42
CA GLY A 68 1.27 -4.33 26.42
C GLY A 68 -0.23 -4.58 26.16
N SER A 69 -0.65 -5.13 25.02
CA SER A 69 -2.07 -5.27 24.67
C SER A 69 -2.37 -6.55 23.89
N ILE A 70 -3.31 -7.33 24.43
CA ILE A 70 -3.70 -8.68 24.04
C ILE A 70 -4.14 -8.75 22.56
N SER A 71 -3.73 -9.82 21.88
CA SER A 71 -3.94 -10.17 20.46
C SER A 71 -5.39 -10.01 19.93
N PRO A 72 -5.61 -9.59 18.67
CA PRO A 72 -6.93 -9.63 18.06
C PRO A 72 -7.18 -11.04 17.49
N ARG A 73 -8.02 -11.81 18.18
CA ARG A 73 -8.65 -13.00 17.60
C ARG A 73 -9.86 -12.55 16.80
N SER A 74 -9.97 -13.10 15.59
CA SER A 74 -11.12 -12.95 14.69
C SER A 74 -12.44 -13.19 15.41
N THR A 75 -13.22 -12.12 15.57
CA THR A 75 -14.68 -12.16 15.59
C THR A 75 -15.15 -11.20 14.53
N GLN A 76 -15.62 -11.82 13.45
CA GLN A 76 -16.51 -11.24 12.46
C GLN A 76 -17.74 -10.69 13.23
N ASP A 77 -18.28 -9.56 12.78
CA ASP A 77 -19.45 -8.89 13.33
C ASP A 77 -19.32 -8.26 14.72
N ALA A 78 -18.74 -7.06 14.74
CA ALA A 78 -19.46 -5.90 15.26
C ALA A 78 -18.77 -4.65 14.70
N THR A 79 -19.56 -3.65 14.30
CA THR A 79 -19.13 -2.25 14.24
C THR A 79 -18.29 -1.85 13.03
N PHE A 80 -18.97 -1.62 11.90
CA PHE A 80 -18.63 -0.52 10.98
C PHE A 80 -18.82 0.82 11.71
N LEU A 81 -17.93 1.10 12.67
CA LEU A 81 -17.63 2.43 13.15
C LEU A 81 -16.12 2.57 12.96
N PRO A 82 -15.60 3.69 12.44
CA PRO A 82 -14.20 4.02 12.64
C PRO A 82 -14.01 4.18 14.14
N SER A 83 -13.70 3.08 14.84
CA SER A 83 -13.23 3.15 16.22
C SER A 83 -12.02 4.06 16.17
N ALA A 84 -12.10 5.16 16.91
CA ALA A 84 -11.02 6.12 17.12
C ALA A 84 -9.78 5.49 17.82
N SER A 85 -9.55 4.20 17.63
CA SER A 85 -8.32 3.48 17.99
C SER A 85 -7.06 4.03 17.31
N TRP A 86 -7.20 4.90 16.28
CA TRP A 86 -6.08 5.68 15.74
C TRP A 86 -5.81 6.98 16.53
N CYS A 87 -6.65 7.33 17.50
CA CYS A 87 -6.64 8.62 18.19
C CYS A 87 -6.20 8.53 19.67
N GLU A 88 -6.01 7.32 20.21
CA GLU A 88 -5.67 7.14 21.64
C GLU A 88 -4.16 7.15 21.92
N ASP A 89 -3.32 7.18 20.88
CA ASP A 89 -1.85 7.03 20.99
C ASP A 89 -1.09 8.36 20.74
N LEU A 90 -1.72 9.51 20.99
CA LEU A 90 -1.08 10.83 20.86
C LEU A 90 -0.43 11.22 22.20
N ASP A 91 0.87 11.53 22.17
CA ASP A 91 1.64 12.00 23.34
C ASP A 91 0.98 13.28 23.90
N PRO A 92 0.86 13.46 25.23
CA PRO A 92 0.33 14.68 25.84
C PRO A 92 0.88 16.00 25.26
N LYS A 93 2.13 16.01 24.78
CA LYS A 93 2.72 17.17 24.10
C LYS A 93 2.15 17.43 22.71
N ASP A 94 1.81 16.38 21.97
CA ASP A 94 1.17 16.50 20.66
C ASP A 94 -0.26 17.02 20.81
N LEU A 95 -0.97 16.65 21.89
CA LEU A 95 -2.29 17.22 22.20
C LEU A 95 -2.22 18.71 22.52
N GLU A 96 -1.23 19.14 23.29
CA GLU A 96 -0.98 20.56 23.58
C GLU A 96 -0.62 21.35 22.32
N TYR A 97 0.20 20.76 21.44
CA TYR A 97 0.53 21.35 20.14
C TYR A 97 -0.70 21.48 19.23
N LEU A 98 -1.54 20.46 19.16
CA LEU A 98 -2.78 20.51 18.39
C LEU A 98 -3.74 21.55 18.97
N GLN A 99 -3.87 21.62 20.29
CA GLN A 99 -4.69 22.63 20.95
C GLN A 99 -4.18 24.06 20.65
N LEU A 100 -2.86 24.26 20.66
CA LEU A 100 -2.23 25.52 20.29
C LEU A 100 -2.50 25.90 18.82
N LEU A 101 -2.45 24.94 17.90
CA LEU A 101 -2.77 25.17 16.47
C LEU A 101 -4.25 25.50 16.26
N LEU A 102 -5.15 24.83 16.97
CA LEU A 102 -6.59 25.12 16.93
C LEU A 102 -6.92 26.49 17.54
N GLU A 103 -6.11 26.97 18.48
CA GLU A 103 -6.23 28.30 19.08
C GLU A 103 -5.64 29.40 18.18
N GLU A 104 -4.76 29.07 17.22
CA GLU A 104 -4.08 30.03 16.32
C GLU A 104 -4.91 30.46 15.09
N ASP A 105 -6.04 29.80 14.79
CA ASP A 105 -6.91 30.13 13.64
C ASP A 105 -7.96 31.24 13.94
N GLY A 106 -7.73 32.05 14.97
CA GLY A 106 -8.56 33.22 15.29
C GLY A 106 -7.80 34.53 15.10
N GLU A 107 -7.86 35.10 13.89
CA GLU A 107 -7.75 36.53 13.52
C GLU A 107 -7.05 36.69 12.15
N VAL A 108 -7.77 36.39 11.06
CA VAL A 108 -7.46 37.00 9.75
C VAL A 108 -8.33 38.25 9.63
N ASP A 109 -7.85 39.35 10.21
CA ASP A 109 -8.47 40.66 10.13
C ASP A 109 -8.54 41.10 8.65
N HIS A 110 -9.74 41.14 8.09
CA HIS A 110 -10.01 41.71 6.77
C HIS A 110 -9.98 43.24 6.86
N GLN A 111 -8.78 43.82 6.93
CA GLN A 111 -8.62 45.26 6.76
C GLN A 111 -8.51 45.61 5.26
N ASN A 112 -9.68 45.74 4.61
CA ASN A 112 -9.79 46.65 3.47
C ASN A 112 -9.86 48.08 4.03
N LYS A 113 -8.73 48.78 4.00
CA LYS A 113 -8.65 50.23 4.05
C LYS A 113 -7.65 50.67 2.99
N GLU A 114 -8.13 51.39 1.99
CA GLU A 114 -7.53 52.65 1.53
C GLU A 114 -8.50 53.32 0.53
N GLU A 115 -9.20 54.34 1.04
CA GLU A 115 -9.70 55.50 0.27
C GLU A 115 -8.49 56.24 -0.34
N PRO A 116 -8.62 56.99 -1.46
CA PRO A 116 -9.61 58.06 -1.63
C PRO A 116 -10.51 57.99 -2.87
#